data_AF-A0A9D4AGW4-F1
#
_entry.id   AF-A0A9D4AGW4-F1
#
_cell.length_a   1.000
_cell.length_b   1.000
_cell.length_c   1.000
_cell.angle_alpha   90.00
_cell.angle_beta   90.00
_cell.angle_gamma   90.00
#
_symmetry.space_group_name_H-M   'P 1'
#
loop_
_entity.id
_entity.type
_entity.pdbx_description
1 polymer ?
#
loop_
_entity_poly.entity_id
_entity_poly.type
_entity_poly.pdbx_seq_one_letter_code
_entity_poly.pdbx_strand_id
1 'polypeptide(L)' 'MGLSNMKIWLICLALISMVVVQVNATRNGVTYIHPGVLNPCKRPGGPHPGCHPNPKSTPKQANPYNRGCSRHHRCRH' A
#
# COMPACT_ATOMS: atom_id res chain seq x y z
N MET A 1 47.53 -13.52 16.21
CA MET A 1 47.34 -14.62 15.23
C MET A 1 46.84 -14.02 13.92
N GLY A 2 47.73 -13.88 12.93
CA GLY A 2 47.39 -13.27 11.64
C GLY A 2 46.36 -14.11 10.87
N LEU A 3 45.39 -13.44 10.26
CA LEU A 3 44.41 -14.07 9.37
C LEU A 3 45.16 -14.62 8.15
N SER A 4 45.20 -15.95 7.98
CA SER A 4 45.80 -16.57 6.80
C SER A 4 44.99 -16.24 5.54
N ASN A 5 45.64 -16.16 4.38
CA ASN A 5 45.01 -15.79 3.10
C ASN A 5 43.74 -16.61 2.76
N MET A 6 43.71 -17.89 3.13
CA MET A 6 42.53 -18.76 3.00
C MET A 6 41.34 -18.29 3.84
N LYS A 7 41.59 -17.84 5.09
CA LYS A 7 40.55 -17.34 5.99
C LYS A 7 39.98 -16.01 5.50
N ILE A 8 40.84 -15.13 4.98
CA ILE A 8 40.40 -13.87 4.36
C ILE A 8 39.47 -14.15 3.17
N TRP A 9 39.84 -15.10 2.30
CA TRP A 9 39.01 -15.51 1.17
C TRP A 9 37.65 -16.07 1.57
N LEU A 10 37.61 -16.95 2.57
CA LEU A 10 36.36 -17.51 3.09
C LEU A 10 35.46 -16.44 3.70
N ILE A 11 36.03 -15.47 4.42
CA ILE A 11 35.28 -14.34 4.97
C ILE A 11 34.71 -13.47 3.83
N CYS A 12 35.50 -13.17 2.81
CA CYS A 12 35.02 -12.42 1.64
C CYS A 12 33.86 -13.14 0.92
N LEU A 13 33.98 -14.44 0.69
CA LEU A 13 32.90 -15.25 0.08
C LEU A 13 31.63 -15.25 0.95
N ALA A 14 31.77 -15.38 2.27
CA ALA A 14 30.65 -15.33 3.19
C ALA A 14 29.93 -13.96 3.15
N LEU A 15 30.68 -12.86 3.13
CA LEU A 15 30.10 -11.52 3.05
C LEU A 15 29.36 -11.30 1.72
N ILE A 16 29.95 -11.69 0.59
CA ILE A 16 29.33 -11.55 -0.74
C ILE A 16 28.04 -12.37 -0.82
N SER A 17 28.05 -13.62 -0.35
CA SER A 17 26.85 -14.47 -0.34
C SER A 17 25.73 -13.87 0.53
N MET A 18 26.06 -13.30 1.68
CA MET A 18 25.06 -12.66 2.54
C MET A 18 24.39 -11.44 1.86
N VAL A 19 25.18 -10.62 1.16
CA VAL A 19 24.65 -9.47 0.41
C VAL A 19 23.72 -9.94 -0.72
N VAL A 20 24.13 -10.95 -1.50
CA VAL A 20 23.31 -11.50 -2.59
C VAL A 20 21.97 -12.05 -2.07
N VAL A 21 21.99 -12.77 -0.95
CA VAL A 21 20.77 -13.30 -0.32
C VAL A 21 19.85 -12.18 0.15
N GLN A 22 20.38 -11.13 0.81
CA GLN A 22 19.58 -10.00 1.28
C GLN A 22 18.97 -9.20 0.13
N VAL A 23 19.73 -8.96 -0.95
CA VAL A 23 19.23 -8.28 -2.15
C VAL A 23 18.10 -9.08 -2.79
N ASN A 24 18.25 -10.40 -2.93
CA ASN A 24 17.21 -11.27 -3.50
C ASN A 24 15.97 -11.39 -2.60
N ALA A 25 16.15 -11.48 -1.28
CA ALA A 25 15.04 -11.48 -0.32
C ALA A 25 14.26 -10.17 -0.33
N THR A 26 14.94 -9.03 -0.48
CA THR A 26 14.28 -7.72 -0.58
C THR A 26 13.55 -7.54 -1.91
N ARG A 27 14.12 -8.08 -3.00
CA ARG A 27 13.49 -8.00 -4.34
C ARG A 27 12.28 -8.91 -4.50
N ASN A 28 12.30 -10.08 -3.87
CA ASN A 28 11.27 -11.11 -4.05
C ASN A 28 10.28 -11.19 -2.87
N GLY A 29 10.68 -10.74 -1.67
CA GLY A 29 9.90 -10.90 -0.43
C GLY A 29 9.01 -9.71 -0.06
N VAL A 30 9.17 -8.56 -0.71
CA VAL A 30 8.27 -7.41 -0.48
C VAL A 30 7.12 -7.48 -1.48
N THR A 31 6.26 -8.48 -1.31
CA THR A 31 4.92 -8.46 -1.91
C THR A 31 4.11 -7.42 -1.16
N TYR A 32 4.24 -6.14 -1.54
CA TYR A 32 3.33 -5.12 -1.03
C TYR A 32 1.90 -5.58 -1.31
N ILE A 33 1.08 -5.67 -0.26
CA ILE A 33 -0.35 -5.88 -0.42
C ILE A 33 -0.84 -4.77 -1.35
N HIS A 34 -1.50 -5.16 -2.45
CA HIS A 34 -1.97 -4.21 -3.44
C HIS A 34 -2.75 -3.10 -2.71
N PRO A 35 -2.43 -1.81 -2.90
CA PRO A 35 -2.97 -0.72 -2.07
C PRO A 35 -4.51 -0.64 -2.12
N GLY A 36 -5.10 -1.12 -3.22
CA GLY A 36 -6.54 -1.32 -3.39
C GLY A 36 -7.21 -2.28 -2.39
N VAL A 37 -6.45 -3.15 -1.71
CA VAL A 37 -6.94 -4.05 -0.67
C VAL A 37 -7.16 -3.29 0.65
N LEU A 38 -6.23 -2.40 1.01
CA LEU A 38 -6.35 -1.56 2.19
C LEU A 38 -7.29 -0.37 1.97
N ASN A 39 -7.25 0.22 0.78
CA ASN A 39 -8.09 1.35 0.42
C ASN A 39 -8.86 1.02 -0.87
N PRO A 40 -10.17 0.74 -0.78
CA PRO A 40 -11.01 0.45 -1.94
C PRO A 40 -10.94 1.52 -3.04
N CYS A 41 -10.70 2.79 -2.68
CA CYS A 41 -10.56 3.89 -3.63
C CYS A 41 -9.29 3.83 -4.48
N LYS A 42 -8.29 3.04 -4.07
CA LYS A 42 -7.04 2.81 -4.82
C LYS A 42 -7.08 1.55 -5.69
N ARG A 43 -8.24 0.90 -5.80
CA ARG A 43 -8.39 -0.28 -6.66
C ARG A 43 -8.30 0.14 -8.14
N PRO A 44 -7.62 -0.65 -9.00
CA PRO A 44 -7.68 -0.42 -10.45
C PRO A 44 -9.12 -0.60 -10.96
N GLY A 45 -9.46 0.02 -12.09
CA GLY A 45 -10.80 -0.09 -12.70
C GLY A 45 -11.62 1.20 -12.74
N GLY A 46 -11.01 2.36 -12.46
CA GLY A 46 -11.66 3.66 -12.62
C GLY A 46 -12.24 4.25 -11.32
N PRO A 47 -13.11 5.26 -11.42
CA PRO A 47 -13.71 5.93 -10.26
C PRO A 47 -14.59 4.99 -9.45
N HIS A 48 -14.36 4.90 -8.15
CA HIS A 48 -15.16 4.08 -7.25
C HIS A 48 -16.26 4.91 -6.58
N PRO A 49 -17.48 4.38 -6.41
CA PRO A 49 -18.55 5.09 -5.70
C PRO A 49 -18.13 5.50 -4.29
N GLY A 50 -18.36 6.77 -3.93
CA GLY A 50 -17.97 7.33 -2.62
C GLY A 50 -16.50 7.71 -2.48
N CYS A 51 -15.66 7.44 -3.49
CA CYS A 51 -14.27 7.84 -3.50
C CYS A 51 -14.12 9.20 -4.17
N HIS A 52 -13.70 10.20 -3.39
CA HIS A 52 -13.43 11.53 -3.93
C HIS A 52 -11.92 11.70 -4.18
N PRO A 53 -11.49 12.19 -5.36
CA PRO A 53 -10.06 12.38 -5.66
C PRO A 53 -9.39 13.41 -4.73
N ASN A 54 -10.17 14.35 -4.20
CA ASN A 54 -9.76 15.23 -3.12
C ASN A 54 -10.44 14.81 -1.81
N PRO A 55 -9.74 14.20 -0.84
CA PRO A 55 -10.34 13.78 0.43
C PRO A 55 -10.80 14.94 1.32
N LYS A 56 -10.35 16.18 1.06
CA LYS A 56 -10.74 17.38 1.81
C LYS A 56 -11.89 18.15 1.19
N SER A 57 -12.37 17.76 0.00
CA SER A 57 -13.48 18.47 -0.63
C SER A 57 -14.77 18.23 0.15
N THR A 58 -15.65 19.21 0.12
CA THR A 58 -17.01 19.04 0.62
C THR A 58 -17.74 17.95 -0.18
N PRO A 59 -18.54 17.09 0.48
CA PRO A 59 -19.39 16.13 -0.21
C PRO A 59 -20.29 16.84 -1.22
N LYS A 60 -20.21 16.44 -2.49
CA LYS A 60 -21.09 16.97 -3.53
C LYS A 60 -22.39 16.18 -3.53
N GLN A 61 -23.52 16.88 -3.66
CA GLN A 61 -24.81 16.23 -3.81
C GLN A 61 -24.82 15.35 -5.07
N ALA A 62 -25.20 14.08 -4.92
CA ALA A 62 -25.16 13.11 -6.02
C ALA A 62 -26.23 13.37 -7.09
N ASN A 63 -27.31 14.07 -6.74
CA ASN A 63 -28.37 14.45 -7.65
C ASN A 63 -28.97 15.80 -7.23
N PRO A 64 -29.58 16.57 -8.15
CA PRO A 64 -30.18 17.88 -7.84
C PRO A 64 -31.54 17.78 -7.13
N TYR A 65 -32.11 16.58 -6.98
CA TYR A 65 -33.44 16.41 -6.40
C TYR A 65 -33.38 16.45 -4.88
N ASN A 66 -34.18 17.32 -4.28
CA ASN A 66 -34.38 17.34 -2.84
C ASN A 66 -35.44 16.30 -2.47
N ARG A 67 -35.04 15.19 -1.84
CA ARG A 67 -35.99 14.16 -1.36
C ARG A 67 -36.81 14.62 -0.14
N GLY A 68 -36.48 15.79 0.42
CA GLY A 68 -37.01 16.24 1.70
C GLY A 68 -36.56 15.34 2.84
N CYS A 69 -36.94 15.71 4.07
CA CYS A 69 -36.84 14.79 5.19
C CYS A 69 -38.18 14.08 5.37
N SER A 70 -38.17 12.74 5.34
CA SER A 70 -39.33 11.94 5.69
C SER A 70 -39.05 11.14 6.97
N ARG A 71 -40.11 10.66 7.62
CA ARG A 71 -40.00 9.81 8.82
C ARG A 71 -39.16 8.54 8.57
N HIS A 72 -39.15 8.05 7.33
CA HIS A 72 -38.30 6.93 6.91
C HIS A 72 -36.81 7.29 6.89
N HIS A 73 -36.46 8.52 6.53
CA HIS A 73 -35.08 8.98 6.45
C HIS A 73 -34.48 9.40 7.80
N ARG A 74 -35.29 9.44 8.87
CA ARG A 74 -34.87 9.68 10.27
C ARG A 74 -33.90 10.86 10.43
N CYS A 75 -34.09 11.94 9.68
CA CYS A 75 -33.23 13.11 9.84
C CYS A 75 -33.47 13.70 11.23
N ARG A 76 -32.39 14.11 11.90
CA ARG A 76 -32.50 14.86 13.15
C ARG A 76 -32.98 16.28 12.81
N HIS A 77 -34.01 16.73 13.50
CA HIS A 77 -34.44 18.13 13.53
C HIS A 77 -33.34 19.00 14.12
#